data_AF-A0A6I1WPE0-F1
#
_entry.id   AF-A0A6I1WPE0-F1
#
_cell.length_a   1.000
_cell.length_b   1.000
_cell.length_c   1.000
_cell.angle_alpha   90.00
_cell.angle_beta   90.00
_cell.angle_gamma   90.00
#
_symmetry.space_group_name_H-M   'P 1'
#
loop_
_entity.id
_entity.type
_entity.pdbx_description
1 polymer ?
#
loop_
_entity_poly.entity_id
_entity_poly.type
_entity_poly.pdbx_seq_one_letter_code
_entity_poly.pdbx_strand_id
1 'polypeptide(L)'
;MSRQLGLPWRTYSPRLLAHYGYATGDLPEGAEVCGIEADPIGWYWMAKIRSDFYHWTRLCFINAGHHQAVPPAVFKPLRARGPVRGADVTWRLCQQASGDGFFIAGDSAFVLDPSSGHGVLKALMTGMMAAHAVVESLSTPWHVLSIQQQYQYWINDWFNRDRLKMREFYRTHPFAPEWCD
;
A
#
# COMPACT_ATOMS: atom_id res chain seq x y z
N MET A 1 -15.35 -1.85 -2.32
CA MET A 1 -16.58 -1.61 -1.56
C MET A 1 -16.86 -0.13 -1.35
N SER A 2 -15.94 0.67 -0.80
CA SER A 2 -16.15 2.13 -0.64
C SER A 2 -16.46 2.88 -1.94
N ARG A 3 -15.83 2.50 -3.07
CA ARG A 3 -16.18 3.01 -4.42
C ARG A 3 -17.60 2.65 -4.86
N GLN A 4 -18.13 1.49 -4.43
CA GLN A 4 -19.49 1.05 -4.75
C GLN A 4 -20.53 1.75 -3.86
N LEU A 5 -20.14 2.13 -2.63
CA LEU A 5 -20.96 2.88 -1.69
C LEU A 5 -20.87 4.40 -1.86
N GLY A 6 -20.09 4.89 -2.84
CA GLY A 6 -19.91 6.34 -3.11
C GLY A 6 -19.25 7.11 -1.97
N LEU A 7 -18.56 6.43 -1.04
CA LEU A 7 -18.02 7.06 0.16
C LEU A 7 -16.84 7.97 -0.19
N PRO A 8 -16.77 9.19 0.39
CA PRO A 8 -15.74 10.14 0.05
C PRO A 8 -14.39 9.73 0.65
N TRP A 9 -13.34 10.10 -0.08
CA TRP A 9 -11.95 9.83 0.26
C TRP A 9 -11.21 11.13 0.51
N ARG A 10 -10.35 11.14 1.52
CA ARG A 10 -9.38 12.22 1.72
C ARG A 10 -8.00 11.75 1.29
N THR A 11 -7.37 12.53 0.42
CA THR A 11 -6.03 12.27 -0.13
C THR A 11 -4.97 13.01 0.69
N TYR A 12 -3.80 12.38 0.87
CA TYR A 12 -2.70 12.85 1.71
C TYR A 12 -1.32 12.79 1.04
N SER A 13 -1.26 12.44 -0.25
CA SER A 13 -0.07 12.50 -1.09
C SER A 13 -0.45 12.96 -2.50
N PRO A 14 0.52 13.36 -3.34
CA PRO A 14 0.31 13.37 -4.78
C PRO A 14 -0.10 11.98 -5.29
N ARG A 15 -0.50 11.90 -6.56
CA ARG A 15 -0.86 10.62 -7.17
C ARG A 15 0.37 9.70 -7.21
N LEU A 16 0.29 8.55 -6.55
CA LEU A 16 1.36 7.54 -6.53
C LEU A 16 0.89 6.28 -7.26
N LEU A 17 1.65 5.86 -8.26
CA LEU A 17 1.41 4.63 -9.02
C LEU A 17 2.58 3.68 -8.79
N ALA A 18 2.29 2.51 -8.22
CA ALA A 18 3.25 1.42 -8.12
C ALA A 18 3.07 0.48 -9.31
N HIS A 19 4.15 0.26 -10.06
CA HIS A 19 4.17 -0.76 -11.11
C HIS A 19 4.95 -1.96 -10.63
N TYR A 20 4.58 -3.15 -11.08
CA TYR A 20 5.28 -4.35 -10.70
C TYR A 20 5.25 -5.39 -11.80
N GLY A 21 6.23 -6.27 -11.76
CA GLY A 21 6.37 -7.36 -12.71
C GLY A 21 7.21 -8.50 -12.14
N TYR A 22 7.28 -9.56 -12.94
CA TYR A 22 8.03 -10.76 -12.62
C TYR A 22 9.06 -11.03 -13.69
N ALA A 23 10.16 -11.65 -13.30
CA ALA A 23 11.22 -12.07 -14.22
C ALA A 23 11.74 -13.45 -13.85
N THR A 24 12.21 -14.19 -14.85
CA THR A 24 12.77 -15.53 -14.69
C THR A 24 14.14 -15.66 -15.34
N GLY A 25 15.00 -16.46 -14.74
CA GLY A 25 16.37 -16.73 -15.20
C GLY A 25 17.34 -16.76 -14.03
N ASP A 26 18.62 -16.77 -14.34
CA ASP A 26 19.69 -16.83 -13.34
C ASP A 26 20.38 -15.48 -13.24
N LEU A 27 20.59 -15.04 -12.00
CA LEU A 27 21.47 -13.91 -11.69
C LEU A 27 22.83 -14.44 -11.22
N PRO A 28 23.92 -13.67 -11.42
CA PRO A 28 25.24 -14.04 -10.94
C PRO A 28 25.21 -14.41 -9.45
N GLU A 29 26.05 -15.38 -9.08
CA GLU A 29 26.21 -15.78 -7.69
C GLU A 29 26.68 -14.57 -6.85
N GLY A 30 26.00 -14.31 -5.73
CA GLY A 30 26.24 -13.13 -4.89
C GLY A 30 25.49 -11.86 -5.29
N ALA A 31 24.66 -11.87 -6.34
CA ALA A 31 23.75 -10.75 -6.61
C ALA A 31 22.75 -10.56 -5.46
N GLU A 32 22.80 -9.41 -4.78
CA GLU A 32 21.79 -9.04 -3.78
C GLU A 32 20.54 -8.50 -4.50
N VAL A 33 19.47 -9.28 -4.47
CA VAL A 33 18.23 -9.00 -5.22
C VAL A 33 17.02 -8.86 -4.30
N CYS A 34 17.28 -8.59 -3.03
CA CYS A 34 16.27 -8.49 -1.98
C CYS A 34 16.45 -7.18 -1.23
N GLY A 35 15.44 -6.31 -1.29
CA GLY A 35 15.48 -5.05 -0.58
C GLY A 35 14.79 -3.92 -1.31
N ILE A 36 14.85 -2.75 -0.69
CA ILE A 36 14.40 -1.49 -1.27
C ILE A 36 15.64 -0.70 -1.70
N GLU A 37 15.64 -0.22 -2.93
CA GLU A 37 16.72 0.59 -3.51
C GLU A 37 16.16 1.95 -3.91
N ALA A 38 16.76 3.01 -3.39
CA ALA A 38 16.40 4.39 -3.67
C ALA A 38 17.07 4.88 -4.96
N ASP A 39 16.37 5.70 -5.73
CA ASP A 39 16.94 6.46 -6.85
C ASP A 39 16.37 7.89 -6.90
N PRO A 40 16.87 8.78 -7.79
CA PRO A 40 16.42 10.17 -7.82
C PRO A 40 14.93 10.40 -8.09
N ILE A 41 14.21 9.40 -8.58
CA ILE A 41 12.80 9.54 -8.97
C ILE A 41 11.85 8.70 -8.10
N GLY A 42 12.35 7.94 -7.13
CA GLY A 42 11.57 7.07 -6.25
C GLY A 42 12.36 5.87 -5.75
N TRP A 43 11.74 4.70 -5.71
CA TRP A 43 12.38 3.48 -5.23
C TRP A 43 11.95 2.23 -6.00
N TYR A 44 12.84 1.24 -6.01
CA TYR A 44 12.56 -0.14 -6.39
C TYR A 44 12.45 -1.01 -5.14
N TRP A 45 11.54 -1.97 -5.17
CA TRP A 45 11.56 -3.10 -4.25
C TRP A 45 11.76 -4.37 -5.06
N MET A 46 12.76 -5.16 -4.70
CA MET A 46 13.11 -6.40 -5.37
C MET A 46 13.01 -7.56 -4.40
N ALA A 47 12.54 -8.71 -4.88
CA ALA A 47 12.48 -9.92 -4.09
C ALA A 47 12.77 -11.16 -4.95
N LYS A 48 13.60 -12.07 -4.42
CA LYS A 48 13.74 -13.43 -4.95
C LYS A 48 12.64 -14.30 -4.36
N ILE A 49 11.73 -14.79 -5.20
CA ILE A 49 10.61 -15.63 -4.76
C ILE A 49 11.03 -17.09 -4.67
N ARG A 50 11.84 -17.55 -5.64
CA ARG A 50 12.49 -18.87 -5.67
C ARG A 50 13.72 -18.81 -6.58
N SER A 51 14.42 -19.94 -6.76
CA SER A 51 15.71 -20.05 -7.46
C SER A 51 15.83 -19.22 -8.74
N ASP A 52 14.85 -19.32 -9.63
CA ASP A 52 14.84 -18.75 -10.97
C ASP A 52 13.76 -17.68 -11.17
N PHE A 53 13.15 -17.16 -10.10
CA PHE A 53 11.95 -16.33 -10.19
C PHE A 53 12.00 -15.14 -9.23
N TYR A 54 11.84 -13.96 -9.83
CA TYR A 54 12.05 -12.69 -9.17
C TYR A 54 10.84 -11.78 -9.36
N HIS A 55 10.60 -10.96 -8.34
CA HIS A 55 9.60 -9.90 -8.32
C HIS A 55 10.31 -8.55 -8.27
N TRP A 56 9.75 -7.55 -8.94
CA TRP A 56 10.13 -6.17 -8.76
C TRP A 56 8.88 -5.28 -8.68
N THR A 57 8.96 -4.26 -7.83
CA THR A 57 8.01 -3.15 -7.76
C THR A 57 8.78 -1.85 -7.97
N ARG A 58 8.20 -0.91 -8.71
CA ARG A 58 8.69 0.43 -8.91
C ARG A 58 7.63 1.43 -8.44
N LEU A 59 8.03 2.39 -7.60
CA LEU A 59 7.23 3.56 -7.30
C LEU A 59 8.04 4.81 -7.66
N CYS A 60 7.43 5.71 -8.42
CA CYS A 60 8.00 7.03 -8.68
C CYS A 60 7.25 8.09 -7.88
N PHE A 61 7.98 9.03 -7.28
CA PHE A 61 7.39 10.17 -6.56
C PHE A 61 6.80 11.22 -7.51
N ILE A 62 7.28 11.24 -8.76
CA ILE A 62 6.83 12.13 -9.83
C ILE A 62 6.21 11.33 -10.97
N ASN A 63 5.44 12.01 -11.82
CA ASN A 63 4.98 11.41 -13.07
C ASN A 63 6.15 11.25 -14.04
N ALA A 64 6.77 10.07 -14.04
CA ALA A 64 7.94 9.76 -14.84
C ALA A 64 7.58 9.16 -16.24
N GLY A 65 6.30 9.19 -16.63
CA GLY A 65 5.84 8.66 -17.92
C GLY A 65 6.30 7.22 -18.15
N HIS A 66 7.05 6.99 -19.23
CA HIS A 66 7.56 5.68 -19.62
C HIS A 66 8.47 5.03 -18.56
N HIS A 67 9.15 5.80 -17.70
CA HIS A 67 10.04 5.28 -16.67
C HIS A 67 9.30 4.64 -15.48
N GLN A 68 7.98 4.84 -15.35
CA GLN A 68 7.23 4.31 -14.20
C GLN A 68 7.14 2.78 -14.17
N ALA A 69 7.31 2.11 -15.32
CA ALA A 69 7.04 0.69 -15.51
C ALA A 69 8.25 -0.10 -16.01
N VAL A 70 9.47 0.45 -15.85
CA VAL A 70 10.71 -0.19 -16.31
C VAL A 70 11.26 -1.08 -15.18
N PRO A 71 11.61 -2.35 -15.44
CA PRO A 71 12.31 -3.20 -14.47
C PRO A 71 13.68 -2.62 -14.08
N PRO A 72 14.21 -2.94 -12.90
CA PRO A 72 15.54 -2.50 -12.49
C PRO A 72 16.62 -3.06 -13.43
N ALA A 73 17.73 -2.34 -13.59
CA ALA A 73 18.79 -2.69 -14.54
C ALA A 73 19.38 -4.09 -14.30
N VAL A 74 19.45 -4.53 -13.05
CA VAL A 74 19.89 -5.87 -12.66
C VAL A 74 19.02 -6.99 -13.24
N PHE A 75 17.78 -6.69 -13.68
CA PHE A 75 16.86 -7.66 -14.30
C PHE A 75 16.99 -7.69 -15.83
N LYS A 76 17.84 -6.84 -16.44
CA LYS A 76 18.09 -6.85 -17.88
C LYS A 76 18.48 -8.22 -18.48
N PRO A 77 19.30 -9.07 -17.82
CA PRO A 77 19.58 -10.41 -18.35
C PRO A 77 18.44 -11.41 -18.15
N LEU A 78 17.42 -11.08 -17.35
CA LEU A 78 16.30 -11.97 -17.04
C LEU A 78 15.20 -11.85 -18.10
N ARG A 79 14.43 -12.94 -18.25
CA ARG A 79 13.26 -12.95 -19.10
C ARG A 79 12.03 -12.45 -18.34
N ALA A 80 11.37 -11.41 -18.83
CA ALA A 80 10.11 -10.95 -18.27
C ALA A 80 9.04 -12.05 -18.28
N ARG A 81 8.28 -12.16 -17.18
CA ARG A 81 7.22 -13.15 -16.99
C ARG A 81 5.87 -12.46 -16.82
N GLY A 82 5.11 -12.44 -17.91
CA GLY A 82 3.78 -11.83 -17.95
C GLY A 82 3.81 -10.31 -18.12
N PRO A 83 2.63 -9.66 -18.11
CA PRO A 83 2.54 -8.21 -18.27
C PRO A 83 2.98 -7.48 -17.00
N VAL A 84 3.55 -6.29 -17.18
CA VAL A 84 3.70 -5.33 -16.09
C VAL A 84 2.32 -4.86 -15.67
N ARG A 85 2.09 -4.80 -14.36
CA ARG A 85 0.83 -4.35 -13.76
C ARG A 85 1.07 -3.07 -12.96
N GLY A 86 0.00 -2.32 -12.73
CA GLY A 86 0.04 -1.08 -11.96
C GLY A 86 -1.07 -1.04 -10.90
N ALA A 87 -0.80 -0.38 -9.79
CA ALA A 87 -1.76 -0.10 -8.74
C ALA A 87 -1.67 1.38 -8.33
N ASP A 88 -2.83 2.01 -8.16
CA ASP A 88 -2.93 3.34 -7.54
C ASP A 88 -2.80 3.20 -6.03
N VAL A 89 -1.64 3.64 -5.54
CA VAL A 89 -1.22 3.56 -4.14
C VAL A 89 -1.14 4.94 -3.48
N THR A 90 -1.80 5.92 -4.10
CA THR A 90 -1.98 7.27 -3.55
C THR A 90 -2.47 7.18 -2.10
N TRP A 91 -1.82 7.91 -1.20
CA TRP A 91 -2.16 7.87 0.20
C TRP A 91 -3.55 8.47 0.41
N ARG A 92 -4.49 7.65 0.87
CA ARG A 92 -5.89 8.06 1.03
C ARG A 92 -6.56 7.32 2.17
N LEU A 93 -7.51 8.01 2.80
CA LEU A 93 -8.33 7.50 3.89
C LEU A 93 -9.81 7.66 3.54
N CYS A 94 -10.59 6.60 3.71
CA CYS A 94 -12.04 6.67 3.58
C CYS A 94 -12.58 7.48 4.75
N GLN A 95 -13.35 8.53 4.47
CA GLN A 95 -13.85 9.42 5.52
C GLN A 95 -14.90 8.74 6.41
N GLN A 96 -15.50 7.65 5.92
CA GLN A 96 -16.49 6.85 6.63
C GLN A 96 -16.14 5.36 6.52
N ALA A 97 -15.45 4.84 7.54
CA ALA A 97 -15.06 3.44 7.64
C ALA A 97 -16.16 2.55 8.24
N SER A 98 -17.24 3.13 8.76
CA SER A 98 -18.39 2.44 9.33
C SER A 98 -19.67 3.25 9.19
N GLY A 99 -20.80 2.57 9.14
CA GLY A 99 -22.11 3.18 9.14
C GLY A 99 -23.19 2.11 9.21
N ASP A 100 -24.43 2.51 8.94
CA ASP A 100 -25.58 1.62 9.06
C ASP A 100 -25.43 0.41 8.12
N GLY A 101 -25.27 -0.75 8.73
CA GLY A 101 -25.14 -2.02 8.02
C GLY A 101 -23.78 -2.29 7.37
N PHE A 102 -22.73 -1.48 7.62
CA PHE A 102 -21.42 -1.74 7.04
C PHE A 102 -20.22 -1.33 7.89
N PHE A 103 -19.13 -2.07 7.68
CA PHE A 103 -17.78 -1.72 8.12
C PHE A 103 -16.82 -1.94 6.94
N ILE A 104 -15.88 -1.02 6.75
CA ILE A 104 -14.93 -1.04 5.64
C ILE A 104 -13.59 -1.57 6.12
N ALA A 105 -13.01 -2.53 5.39
CA ALA A 105 -11.75 -3.16 5.71
C ALA A 105 -10.74 -3.12 4.53
N GLY A 106 -9.49 -3.44 4.84
CA GLY A 106 -8.38 -3.51 3.88
C GLY A 106 -8.13 -2.19 3.14
N ASP A 107 -7.78 -2.29 1.86
CA ASP A 107 -7.50 -1.13 1.01
C ASP A 107 -8.73 -0.26 0.73
N SER A 108 -9.94 -0.76 1.02
CA SER A 108 -11.14 0.08 0.96
C SER A 108 -11.23 1.07 2.13
N ALA A 109 -10.53 0.81 3.25
CA ALA A 109 -10.54 1.68 4.44
C ALA A 109 -9.48 2.78 4.33
N PHE A 110 -8.24 2.42 4.02
CA PHE A 110 -7.18 3.37 3.69
C PHE A 110 -6.09 2.72 2.85
N VAL A 111 -5.34 3.53 2.11
CA VAL A 111 -4.20 3.13 1.29
C VAL A 111 -2.99 3.96 1.69
N LEU A 112 -1.87 3.27 1.86
CA LEU A 112 -0.50 3.82 1.89
C LEU A 112 0.30 3.02 0.87
N ASP A 113 1.42 3.55 0.41
CA ASP A 113 2.21 2.85 -0.60
C ASP A 113 2.95 1.61 -0.03
N PRO A 114 3.42 0.70 -0.90
CA PRO A 114 3.92 -0.60 -0.46
C PRO A 114 5.16 -0.56 0.42
N SER A 115 5.91 0.55 0.46
CA SER A 115 7.06 0.68 1.36
C SER A 115 6.67 0.63 2.84
N SER A 116 5.38 0.82 3.16
CA SER A 116 4.85 0.61 4.51
C SER A 116 4.95 -0.83 5.02
N GLY A 117 5.03 -1.83 4.12
CA GLY A 117 5.09 -3.26 4.51
C GLY A 117 3.84 -3.82 5.20
N HIS A 118 2.79 -3.02 5.41
CA HIS A 118 1.65 -3.40 6.25
C HIS A 118 0.39 -3.81 5.48
N GLY A 119 0.41 -3.90 4.15
CA GLY A 119 -0.79 -4.18 3.35
C GLY A 119 -1.55 -5.45 3.76
N VAL A 120 -0.84 -6.57 3.90
CA VAL A 120 -1.42 -7.87 4.31
C VAL A 120 -1.89 -7.84 5.76
N LEU A 121 -1.04 -7.36 6.68
CA LEU A 121 -1.38 -7.26 8.10
C LEU A 121 -2.61 -6.38 8.32
N LYS A 122 -2.68 -5.22 7.65
CA LYS A 122 -3.83 -4.32 7.67
C LYS A 122 -5.09 -5.02 7.18
N ALA A 123 -5.04 -5.72 6.05
CA ALA A 123 -6.21 -6.42 5.51
C ALA A 123 -6.77 -7.46 6.49
N LEU A 124 -5.89 -8.23 7.13
CA LEU A 124 -6.27 -9.21 8.15
C LEU A 124 -6.88 -8.55 9.39
N MET A 125 -6.15 -7.59 9.98
CA MET A 125 -6.56 -6.95 11.24
C MET A 125 -7.87 -6.18 11.08
N THR A 126 -8.02 -5.41 10.01
CA THR A 126 -9.26 -4.67 9.74
C THR A 126 -10.42 -5.60 9.40
N GLY A 127 -10.18 -6.73 8.73
CA GLY A 127 -11.19 -7.76 8.50
C GLY A 127 -11.70 -8.39 9.79
N MET A 128 -10.79 -8.77 10.69
CA MET A 128 -11.14 -9.31 12.00
C MET A 128 -11.91 -8.30 12.87
N MET A 129 -11.45 -7.05 12.91
CA MET A 129 -12.10 -6.00 13.69
C MET A 129 -13.48 -5.63 13.12
N ALA A 130 -13.64 -5.60 11.80
CA ALA A 130 -14.94 -5.39 11.16
C ALA A 130 -15.92 -6.52 11.52
N ALA A 131 -15.47 -7.78 11.47
CA ALA A 131 -16.30 -8.92 11.87
C ALA A 131 -16.70 -8.84 13.35
N HIS A 132 -15.76 -8.48 14.22
CA HIS A 132 -16.03 -8.26 15.64
C HIS A 132 -17.08 -7.18 15.86
N ALA A 133 -16.93 -6.01 15.21
CA ALA A 133 -17.86 -4.90 15.30
C ALA A 133 -19.27 -5.27 14.79
N VAL A 134 -19.38 -6.11 13.75
CA VAL A 134 -20.67 -6.64 13.27
C VAL A 134 -21.33 -7.50 14.35
N VAL A 135 -20.60 -8.48 14.90
CA VAL A 135 -21.14 -9.37 15.94
C VAL A 135 -21.58 -8.59 17.17
N GLU A 136 -20.78 -7.61 17.60
CA GLU A 136 -21.08 -6.75 18.73
C GLU A 136 -22.32 -5.86 18.48
N SER A 137 -22.44 -5.29 17.27
CA SER A 137 -23.58 -4.47 16.86
C SER A 137 -24.89 -5.25 16.85
N LEU A 138 -24.85 -6.52 16.44
CA LEU A 138 -26.02 -7.42 16.47
C LEU A 138 -26.37 -7.84 17.90
N SER A 139 -25.37 -8.00 18.76
CA SER A 139 -25.56 -8.45 20.15
C SER A 139 -25.99 -7.31 21.08
N THR A 140 -25.60 -6.08 20.78
CA THR A 140 -25.92 -4.88 21.57
C THR A 140 -26.45 -3.73 20.69
N PRO A 141 -27.68 -3.84 20.14
CA PRO A 141 -28.22 -2.86 19.19
C PRO A 141 -28.24 -1.42 19.72
N TRP A 142 -28.37 -1.24 21.04
CA TRP A 142 -28.37 0.07 21.71
C TRP A 142 -27.01 0.79 21.67
N HIS A 143 -25.91 0.08 21.37
CA HIS A 143 -24.54 0.60 21.33
C HIS A 143 -23.96 0.72 19.91
N VAL A 144 -24.74 0.43 18.86
CA VAL A 144 -24.25 0.41 17.47
C VAL A 144 -23.50 1.69 17.10
N LEU A 145 -24.01 2.86 17.49
CA LEU A 145 -23.34 4.13 17.22
C LEU A 145 -21.97 4.23 17.89
N SER A 146 -21.84 3.75 19.14
CA SER A 146 -20.56 3.73 19.86
C SER A 146 -19.56 2.77 19.23
N ILE A 147 -20.01 1.60 18.78
CA ILE A 147 -19.18 0.58 18.10
C ILE A 147 -18.68 1.14 16.76
N GLN A 148 -19.56 1.75 15.98
CA GLN A 148 -19.20 2.42 14.73
C GLN A 148 -18.17 3.54 14.98
N GLN A 149 -18.41 4.42 15.97
CA GLN A 149 -17.48 5.49 16.32
C GLN A 149 -16.10 4.95 16.74
N GLN A 150 -16.07 3.88 17.52
CA GLN A 150 -14.82 3.25 17.94
C GLN A 150 -14.06 2.64 16.76
N TYR A 151 -14.75 1.95 15.85
CA TYR A 151 -14.15 1.41 14.63
C TYR A 151 -13.59 2.53 13.74
N GLN A 152 -14.38 3.59 13.51
CA GLN A 152 -13.95 4.77 12.75
C GLN A 152 -12.72 5.42 13.36
N TYR A 153 -12.71 5.62 14.68
CA TYR A 153 -11.57 6.18 15.41
C TYR A 153 -10.32 5.31 15.25
N TRP A 154 -10.47 3.99 15.41
CA TRP A 154 -9.36 3.04 15.30
C TRP A 154 -8.73 3.04 13.89
N ILE A 155 -9.55 3.07 12.83
CA ILE A 155 -9.06 3.18 11.45
C ILE A 155 -8.33 4.50 11.22
N ASN A 156 -8.89 5.62 11.69
CA ASN A 156 -8.30 6.95 11.54
C ASN A 156 -6.96 7.07 12.28
N ASP A 157 -6.91 6.57 13.53
CA ASP A 157 -5.69 6.58 14.34
C ASP A 157 -4.60 5.72 13.68
N TRP A 158 -4.93 4.51 13.23
CA TRP A 158 -3.98 3.66 12.52
C TRP A 158 -3.42 4.37 11.29
N PHE A 159 -4.27 4.86 10.39
CA PHE A 159 -3.82 5.57 9.21
C PHE A 159 -2.87 6.72 9.55
N ASN A 160 -3.21 7.53 10.57
CA ASN A 160 -2.39 8.68 10.95
C ASN A 160 -1.02 8.25 11.49
N ARG A 161 -0.95 7.23 12.36
CA ARG A 161 0.32 6.72 12.88
C ARG A 161 1.21 6.19 11.76
N ASP A 162 0.66 5.38 10.86
CA ASP A 162 1.44 4.78 9.77
C ASP A 162 1.86 5.85 8.75
N ARG A 163 0.99 6.82 8.45
CA ARG A 163 1.33 7.97 7.59
C ARG A 163 2.49 8.77 8.17
N LEU A 164 2.51 9.03 9.47
CA LEU A 164 3.62 9.74 10.12
C LEU A 164 4.93 8.95 10.03
N LYS A 165 4.89 7.65 10.28
CA LYS A 165 6.07 6.78 10.10
C LYS A 165 6.56 6.77 8.65
N MET A 166 5.65 6.75 7.69
CA MET A 166 5.99 6.79 6.27
C MET A 166 6.61 8.12 5.85
N ARG A 167 6.14 9.24 6.39
CA ARG A 167 6.79 10.55 6.16
C ARG A 167 8.19 10.54 6.72
N GLU A 168 8.38 10.02 7.92
CA GLU A 168 9.72 9.91 8.51
C GLU A 168 10.63 9.00 7.70
N PHE A 169 10.13 7.85 7.26
CA PHE A 169 10.85 6.95 6.35
C PHE A 169 11.30 7.68 5.07
N TYR A 170 10.40 8.42 4.42
CA TYR A 170 10.76 9.15 3.19
C TYR A 170 11.69 10.34 3.40
N ARG A 171 11.77 10.92 4.60
CA ARG A 171 12.81 11.91 4.92
C ARG A 171 14.21 11.32 4.95
N THR A 172 14.34 10.02 5.22
CA THR A 172 15.63 9.31 5.15
C THR A 172 16.04 8.94 3.72
N HIS A 173 15.17 9.16 2.74
CA HIS A 173 15.46 8.89 1.33
C HIS A 173 16.54 9.86 0.83
N PRO A 174 17.60 9.39 0.12
CA PRO A 174 18.67 10.25 -0.40
C PRO A 174 18.17 11.36 -1.34
N PHE A 175 17.01 11.17 -1.92
CA PHE A 175 16.30 12.11 -2.79
C PHE A 175 14.87 12.28 -2.27
N ALA A 176 14.72 12.82 -1.06
CA ALA A 176 13.44 12.92 -0.38
C ALA A 176 12.41 13.71 -1.23
N PRO A 177 11.15 13.25 -1.31
CA PRO A 177 10.13 13.98 -2.05
C PRO A 177 9.65 15.21 -1.28
N GLU A 178 9.55 16.36 -1.96
CA GLU A 178 9.15 17.66 -1.38
C GLU A 178 7.79 17.64 -0.65
N TRP A 179 6.88 16.73 -1.04
CA TRP A 179 5.55 16.61 -0.42
C TRP A 179 5.56 15.88 0.94
N CYS A 180 6.70 15.30 1.33
CA CYS A 180 6.90 14.67 2.64
C CYS A 180 7.45 15.63 3.72
N ASP A 181 7.86 16.84 3.32
CA ASP A 181 8.41 17.86 4.22
C ASP A 181 7.39 18.36 5.25
#